data_AF-A0A1I3C1A6-F1
#
_entry.id   AF-A0A1I3C1A6-F1
#
_cell.length_a   1.000
_cell.length_b   1.000
_cell.length_c   1.000
_cell.angle_alpha   90.00
_cell.angle_beta   90.00
_cell.angle_gamma   90.00
#
_symmetry.space_group_name_H-M   'P 1'
#
loop_
_entity.id
_entity.type
_entity.pdbx_description
1 polymer ?
#
loop_
_entity_poly.entity_id
_entity_poly.type
_entity_poly.pdbx_seq_one_letter_code
_entity_poly.pdbx_strand_id
1 'polypeptide(L)'
;MDPIKNQVNDLKEELIALRRDFHEYPELGYQEHRTAQIVEEYLQELGIETFRMTQTGVTGMIKGKTEGPVLMLRADLDALPVQEENKVPYASKNPGVMHACGHDAHTAMLMVAAKVLVGIRDELKGSIKLVFQPNEENAGALPMINEGVLENPKVDAVVGVHIWTPLPSGTIGLSAGGVMSGLDIFKILVRGYGGHSGYPETAIDPIIAASDIVLSAQRVQTREISCMKPTTMSFGKIEGGTKANIIPDYVSLEGSIRTLYDDGDDKAVLRLKRIAEKVAEAHHCECQMEWFRENIALINDENMVKVMMSAAREVAGNDERVVPHSNMASEDFSEFAALVPGVFIFLGTGNEAKETHYPHHNPRFNIDEDVMPLGVELFVKGALSYFKQQEAISKREEAEGASEND
;
A
#
# COMPACT_ATOMS: atom_id res chain seq x y z
N MET A 1 -25.18 19.16 -14.95
CA MET A 1 -23.73 19.33 -14.77
C MET A 1 -23.43 18.98 -13.33
N ASP A 2 -22.40 18.19 -13.11
CA ASP A 2 -21.96 17.74 -11.79
C ASP A 2 -21.13 18.85 -11.12
N PRO A 3 -21.64 19.48 -10.02
CA PRO A 3 -20.97 20.61 -9.38
C PRO A 3 -19.57 20.27 -8.84
N ILE A 4 -19.38 19.06 -8.30
CA ILE A 4 -18.10 18.62 -7.73
C ILE A 4 -17.06 18.52 -8.83
N LYS A 5 -17.43 17.87 -9.95
CA LYS A 5 -16.55 17.76 -11.11
C LYS A 5 -16.12 19.12 -11.67
N ASN A 6 -17.04 20.09 -11.75
CA ASN A 6 -16.69 21.44 -12.19
C ASN A 6 -15.71 22.10 -11.22
N GLN A 7 -15.98 22.04 -9.90
CA GLN A 7 -15.11 22.61 -8.88
C GLN A 7 -13.70 21.98 -8.89
N VAL A 8 -13.61 20.65 -9.05
CA VAL A 8 -12.31 19.96 -9.16
C VAL A 8 -11.56 20.39 -10.42
N ASN A 9 -12.26 20.54 -11.56
CA ASN A 9 -11.63 21.04 -12.79
C ASN A 9 -11.10 22.47 -12.65
N ASP A 10 -11.82 23.34 -11.93
CA ASP A 10 -11.37 24.70 -11.62
C ASP A 10 -10.11 24.72 -10.74
N LEU A 11 -9.88 23.65 -9.96
CA LEU A 11 -8.70 23.46 -9.10
C LEU A 11 -7.58 22.66 -9.78
N LYS A 12 -7.71 22.27 -11.06
CA LYS A 12 -6.73 21.42 -11.76
C LYS A 12 -5.33 22.03 -11.80
N GLU A 13 -5.23 23.34 -12.02
CA GLU A 13 -3.92 24.02 -12.08
C GLU A 13 -3.22 24.01 -10.72
N GLU A 14 -3.96 24.23 -9.63
CA GLU A 14 -3.45 24.13 -8.26
C GLU A 14 -3.02 22.71 -7.91
N LEU A 15 -3.82 21.71 -8.28
CA LEU A 15 -3.52 20.29 -8.07
C LEU A 15 -2.19 19.89 -8.72
N ILE A 16 -1.99 20.27 -9.98
CA ILE A 16 -0.77 19.97 -10.73
C ILE A 16 0.42 20.75 -10.16
N ALA A 17 0.21 22.01 -9.77
CA ALA A 17 1.26 22.83 -9.16
C ALA A 17 1.76 22.23 -7.83
N LEU A 18 0.85 21.81 -6.95
CA LEU A 18 1.19 21.13 -5.70
C LEU A 18 2.00 19.84 -5.96
N ARG A 19 1.50 18.97 -6.83
CA ARG A 19 2.20 17.71 -7.16
C ARG A 19 3.60 17.97 -7.69
N ARG A 20 3.75 18.92 -8.63
CA ARG A 20 5.06 19.23 -9.21
C ARG A 20 6.02 19.85 -8.20
N ASP A 21 5.53 20.67 -7.27
CA ASP A 21 6.35 21.19 -6.18
C ASP A 21 6.88 20.07 -5.26
N PHE A 22 6.02 19.13 -4.86
CA PHE A 22 6.46 17.95 -4.10
C PHE A 22 7.44 17.09 -4.90
N HIS A 23 7.19 16.89 -6.20
CA HIS A 23 8.10 16.14 -7.09
C HIS A 23 9.49 16.77 -7.22
N GLU A 24 9.57 18.11 -7.27
CA GLU A 24 10.82 18.85 -7.36
C GLU A 24 11.66 18.77 -6.07
N TYR A 25 11.02 18.61 -4.91
CA TYR A 25 11.69 18.58 -3.60
C TYR A 25 11.29 17.34 -2.79
N PRO A 26 11.60 16.13 -3.30
CA PRO A 26 11.21 14.90 -2.64
C PRO A 26 12.04 14.68 -1.37
N GLU A 27 11.41 14.14 -0.34
CA GLU A 27 12.03 13.86 0.97
C GLU A 27 11.81 12.40 1.35
N LEU A 28 12.82 11.76 1.96
CA LEU A 28 12.74 10.37 2.38
C LEU A 28 11.82 10.20 3.60
N GLY A 29 11.40 8.96 3.83
CA GLY A 29 10.65 8.56 5.02
C GLY A 29 11.20 9.13 6.34
N TYR A 30 10.29 9.72 7.13
CA TYR A 30 10.54 10.46 8.37
C TYR A 30 11.39 11.74 8.26
N GLN A 31 11.76 12.14 7.05
CA GLN A 31 12.52 13.35 6.76
C GLN A 31 11.71 14.34 5.90
N GLU A 32 10.42 14.09 5.71
CA GLU A 32 9.45 14.85 4.92
C GLU A 32 9.06 16.19 5.57
N HIS A 33 10.02 16.91 6.17
CA HIS A 33 9.75 18.12 6.94
C HIS A 33 9.12 19.24 6.10
N ARG A 34 9.60 19.45 4.87
CA ARG A 34 9.05 20.47 3.97
C ARG A 34 7.66 20.07 3.48
N THR A 35 7.51 18.84 3.01
CA THR A 35 6.22 18.31 2.52
C THR A 35 5.18 18.39 3.63
N ALA A 36 5.54 17.92 4.82
CA ALA A 36 4.70 17.99 6.02
C ALA A 36 4.32 19.44 6.34
N GLN A 37 5.26 20.39 6.31
CA GLN A 37 4.99 21.82 6.56
C GLN A 37 3.96 22.38 5.59
N ILE A 38 4.13 22.14 4.28
CA ILE A 38 3.19 22.63 3.25
C ILE A 38 1.79 22.05 3.45
N VAL A 39 1.68 20.75 3.74
CA VAL A 39 0.39 20.11 4.01
C VAL A 39 -0.29 20.76 5.21
N GLU A 40 0.44 20.98 6.30
CA GLU A 40 -0.10 21.62 7.51
C GLU A 40 -0.58 23.04 7.26
N GLU A 41 0.25 23.88 6.64
CA GLU A 41 -0.08 25.26 6.31
C GLU A 41 -1.32 25.33 5.40
N TYR A 42 -1.36 24.49 4.37
CA TYR A 42 -2.49 24.41 3.45
C TYR A 42 -3.80 24.03 4.17
N LEU A 43 -3.78 23.04 5.06
CA LEU A 43 -4.97 22.65 5.83
C LEU A 43 -5.40 23.75 6.81
N GLN A 44 -4.45 24.43 7.45
CA GLN A 44 -4.72 25.54 8.36
C GLN A 44 -5.35 26.74 7.64
N GLU A 45 -4.92 27.04 6.41
CA GLU A 45 -5.53 28.07 5.56
C GLU A 45 -7.00 27.76 5.22
N LEU A 46 -7.37 26.47 5.18
CA LEU A 46 -8.76 26.03 5.03
C LEU A 46 -9.56 26.09 6.34
N GLY A 47 -8.92 26.49 7.46
CA GLY A 47 -9.53 26.50 8.78
C GLY A 47 -9.64 25.11 9.43
N ILE A 48 -8.81 24.15 9.00
CA ILE A 48 -8.71 22.82 9.61
C ILE A 48 -7.62 22.87 10.68
N GLU A 49 -7.95 22.44 11.90
CA GLU A 49 -6.96 22.23 12.96
C GLU A 49 -6.12 20.99 12.62
N THR A 50 -4.79 21.14 12.69
CA THR A 50 -3.83 20.10 12.32
C THR A 50 -3.02 19.60 13.51
N PHE A 51 -2.57 18.34 13.43
CA PHE A 51 -1.66 17.75 14.41
C PHE A 51 -0.56 16.98 13.70
N ARG A 52 0.68 17.18 14.16
CA ARG A 52 1.84 16.35 13.81
C ARG A 52 1.82 15.04 14.57
N MET A 53 2.20 13.96 13.90
CA MET A 53 2.30 12.62 14.48
C MET A 53 3.45 11.86 13.83
N THR A 54 4.10 10.98 14.58
CA THR A 54 5.16 10.10 14.05
C THR A 54 6.17 10.87 13.19
N GLN A 55 6.77 11.90 13.81
CA GLN A 55 7.71 12.84 13.20
C GLN A 55 7.03 13.80 12.21
N THR A 56 6.81 13.37 10.97
CA THR A 56 6.42 14.22 9.82
C THR A 56 4.98 13.98 9.37
N GLY A 57 4.29 13.01 9.95
CA GLY A 57 2.88 12.76 9.66
C GLY A 57 2.00 13.95 10.02
N VAL A 58 0.95 14.18 9.23
CA VAL A 58 0.00 15.28 9.41
C VAL A 58 -1.41 14.72 9.49
N THR A 59 -2.16 15.17 10.48
CA THR A 59 -3.58 14.86 10.56
C THR A 59 -4.41 16.13 10.64
N GLY A 60 -5.64 16.08 10.15
CA GLY A 60 -6.59 17.18 10.25
C GLY A 60 -8.03 16.68 10.28
N MET A 61 -8.93 17.47 10.86
CA MET A 61 -10.34 17.08 11.02
C MET A 61 -11.29 18.05 10.32
N ILE A 62 -12.07 17.55 9.37
CA ILE A 62 -13.22 18.26 8.82
C ILE A 62 -14.47 17.77 9.55
N LYS A 63 -15.03 18.65 10.40
CA LYS A 63 -16.30 18.38 11.09
C LYS A 63 -17.46 18.74 10.17
N GLY A 64 -18.35 17.77 9.94
CA GLY A 64 -19.59 17.99 9.21
C GLY A 64 -20.64 18.74 10.03
N LYS A 65 -21.84 18.85 9.46
CA LYS A 65 -22.96 19.58 10.07
C LYS A 65 -23.54 18.87 11.29
N THR A 66 -23.54 17.54 11.28
CA THR A 66 -24.07 16.73 12.38
C THR A 66 -23.03 15.75 12.85
N GLU A 67 -23.11 15.41 14.14
CA GLU A 67 -22.41 14.24 14.68
C GLU A 67 -22.77 12.98 13.87
N GLY A 68 -21.82 12.05 13.78
CA GLY A 68 -21.95 10.87 12.94
C GLY A 68 -20.62 10.12 12.83
N PRO A 69 -20.52 9.15 11.90
CA PRO A 69 -19.32 8.35 11.74
C PRO A 69 -18.12 9.19 11.30
N VAL A 70 -16.92 8.67 11.55
CA VAL A 70 -15.65 9.27 11.15
C VAL A 70 -15.01 8.46 10.03
N LEU A 71 -14.94 9.06 8.85
CA LEU A 71 -14.23 8.48 7.70
C LEU A 71 -12.79 9.00 7.67
N MET A 72 -11.81 8.10 7.68
CA MET A 72 -10.42 8.45 7.45
C MET A 72 -10.10 8.42 5.95
N LEU A 73 -9.48 9.49 5.45
CA LEU A 73 -8.91 9.54 4.09
C LEU A 73 -7.39 9.62 4.22
N ARG A 74 -6.67 8.68 3.60
CA ARG A 74 -5.21 8.55 3.70
C ARG A 74 -4.52 8.92 2.39
N ALA A 75 -3.43 9.67 2.50
CA ALA A 75 -2.38 9.81 1.50
C ALA A 75 -1.01 9.63 2.19
N ASP A 76 -0.03 9.11 1.49
CA ASP A 76 1.37 8.98 1.92
C ASP A 76 2.22 10.17 1.43
N LEU A 77 3.34 10.42 2.10
CA LEU A 77 4.17 11.61 1.91
C LEU A 77 5.56 11.34 1.33
N ASP A 78 6.13 10.17 1.57
CA ASP A 78 7.56 9.91 1.39
C ASP A 78 7.96 9.66 -0.07
N ALA A 79 9.23 9.91 -0.33
CA ALA A 79 9.90 9.58 -1.58
C ALA A 79 10.89 8.41 -1.40
N LEU A 80 11.49 7.99 -2.50
CA LEU A 80 12.42 6.86 -2.56
C LEU A 80 13.87 7.32 -2.83
N PRO A 81 14.88 6.54 -2.39
CA PRO A 81 16.29 6.77 -2.71
C PRO A 81 16.62 6.34 -4.15
N VAL A 82 15.93 6.94 -5.11
CA VAL A 82 16.08 6.69 -6.55
C VAL A 82 16.60 7.95 -7.22
N GLN A 83 17.66 7.82 -8.02
CA GLN A 83 18.13 8.92 -8.86
C GLN A 83 17.19 9.07 -10.06
N GLU A 84 16.45 10.18 -10.13
CA GLU A 84 15.58 10.47 -11.26
C GLU A 84 16.38 10.65 -12.57
N GLU A 85 15.88 10.06 -13.65
CA GLU A 85 16.43 10.13 -15.01
C GLU A 85 15.52 10.86 -16.00
N ASN A 86 14.34 11.31 -15.55
CA ASN A 86 13.41 12.07 -16.38
C ASN A 86 13.99 13.41 -16.83
N LYS A 87 13.49 13.91 -17.96
CA LYS A 87 13.83 15.23 -18.52
C LYS A 87 12.62 16.15 -18.53
N VAL A 88 11.92 16.21 -17.40
CA VAL A 88 10.73 17.03 -17.18
C VAL A 88 11.11 18.31 -16.43
N PRO A 89 10.38 19.43 -16.61
CA PRO A 89 10.74 20.69 -15.98
C PRO A 89 10.60 20.69 -14.44
N TYR A 90 9.90 19.70 -13.89
CA TYR A 90 9.65 19.51 -12.46
C TYR A 90 10.43 18.32 -11.88
N ALA A 91 11.49 17.86 -12.56
CA ALA A 91 12.33 16.78 -12.04
C ALA A 91 12.96 17.16 -10.68
N SER A 92 13.19 16.15 -9.86
CA SER A 92 13.79 16.27 -8.54
C SER A 92 15.07 17.10 -8.56
N LYS A 93 15.11 18.08 -7.66
CA LYS A 93 16.28 18.90 -7.36
C LYS A 93 17.14 18.33 -6.23
N ASN A 94 16.70 17.23 -5.61
CA ASN A 94 17.41 16.54 -4.55
C ASN A 94 18.10 15.30 -5.14
N PRO A 95 19.44 15.32 -5.40
CA PRO A 95 20.13 14.21 -6.03
C PRO A 95 19.96 12.90 -5.26
N GLY A 96 19.66 11.83 -5.97
CA GLY A 96 19.44 10.49 -5.41
C GLY A 96 18.08 10.28 -4.73
N VAL A 97 17.17 11.24 -4.78
CA VAL A 97 15.82 11.12 -4.20
C VAL A 97 14.76 11.47 -5.25
N MET A 98 13.68 10.67 -5.33
CA MET A 98 12.62 10.83 -6.32
C MET A 98 11.29 10.30 -5.78
N HIS A 99 10.18 10.98 -6.08
CA HIS A 99 8.85 10.39 -5.93
C HIS A 99 8.58 9.36 -7.04
N ALA A 100 9.20 8.18 -6.90
CA ALA A 100 9.11 7.08 -7.86
C ALA A 100 7.91 6.13 -7.61
N CYS A 101 7.06 6.43 -6.62
CA CYS A 101 5.82 5.69 -6.31
C CYS A 101 4.54 6.55 -6.42
N GLY A 102 4.68 7.87 -6.65
CA GLY A 102 3.55 8.79 -6.86
C GLY A 102 2.95 9.42 -5.61
N HIS A 103 3.63 9.35 -4.46
CA HIS A 103 3.15 9.91 -3.17
C HIS A 103 2.98 11.44 -3.22
N ASP A 104 3.75 12.12 -4.08
CA ASP A 104 3.53 13.53 -4.46
C ASP A 104 2.12 13.78 -5.01
N ALA A 105 1.63 12.88 -5.86
CA ALA A 105 0.29 12.96 -6.40
C ALA A 105 -0.77 12.60 -5.35
N HIS A 106 -0.53 11.59 -4.51
CA HIS A 106 -1.47 11.20 -3.45
C HIS A 106 -1.70 12.37 -2.48
N THR A 107 -0.62 12.97 -2.01
CA THR A 107 -0.63 14.15 -1.14
C THR A 107 -1.40 15.30 -1.79
N ALA A 108 -1.05 15.68 -3.02
CA ALA A 108 -1.71 16.78 -3.73
C ALA A 108 -3.21 16.51 -3.94
N MET A 109 -3.59 15.28 -4.32
CA MET A 109 -4.99 14.90 -4.52
C MET A 109 -5.80 15.00 -3.22
N LEU A 110 -5.26 14.55 -2.09
CA LEU A 110 -5.96 14.62 -0.80
C LEU A 110 -6.05 16.06 -0.28
N MET A 111 -5.02 16.90 -0.48
CA MET A 111 -5.07 18.33 -0.16
C MET A 111 -6.19 19.04 -0.94
N VAL A 112 -6.27 18.84 -2.26
CA VAL A 112 -7.33 19.45 -3.08
C VAL A 112 -8.69 18.87 -2.72
N ALA A 113 -8.79 17.57 -2.40
CA ALA A 113 -10.02 16.97 -1.91
C ALA A 113 -10.47 17.62 -0.58
N ALA A 114 -9.55 17.90 0.35
CA ALA A 114 -9.85 18.60 1.60
C ALA A 114 -10.46 19.98 1.34
N LYS A 115 -9.93 20.74 0.38
CA LYS A 115 -10.46 22.06 -0.02
C LYS A 115 -11.89 21.97 -0.55
N VAL A 116 -12.19 20.97 -1.37
CA VAL A 116 -13.56 20.72 -1.86
C VAL A 116 -14.48 20.32 -0.70
N LEU A 117 -14.05 19.37 0.13
CA LEU A 117 -14.82 18.85 1.28
C LEU A 117 -15.14 19.93 2.32
N VAL A 118 -14.21 20.86 2.58
CA VAL A 118 -14.48 22.02 3.45
C VAL A 118 -15.58 22.90 2.87
N GLY A 119 -15.58 23.12 1.55
CA GLY A 119 -16.60 23.91 0.86
C GLY A 119 -18.02 23.31 0.95
N ILE A 120 -18.12 21.98 1.10
CA ILE A 120 -19.39 21.25 1.22
C ILE A 120 -19.60 20.63 2.61
N ARG A 121 -18.85 21.06 3.63
CA ARG A 121 -18.87 20.43 4.96
C ARG A 121 -20.26 20.42 5.60
N ASP A 122 -21.11 21.38 5.24
CA ASP A 122 -22.49 21.48 5.72
C ASP A 122 -23.42 20.37 5.18
N GLU A 123 -22.97 19.65 4.14
CA GLU A 123 -23.65 18.48 3.58
C GLU A 123 -23.18 17.17 4.25
N LEU A 124 -22.07 17.19 4.97
CA LEU A 124 -21.50 16.02 5.63
C LEU A 124 -22.24 15.69 6.93
N LYS A 125 -22.65 14.44 7.09
CA LYS A 125 -23.32 13.88 8.29
C LYS A 125 -22.38 12.96 9.05
N GLY A 126 -21.34 13.56 9.61
CA GLY A 126 -20.21 12.86 10.21
C GLY A 126 -18.96 13.73 10.08
N SER A 127 -17.79 13.14 10.33
CA SER A 127 -16.52 13.86 10.23
C SER A 127 -15.55 13.12 9.32
N ILE A 128 -14.61 13.86 8.73
CA ILE A 128 -13.53 13.31 7.93
C ILE A 128 -12.21 13.58 8.63
N LYS A 129 -11.48 12.50 8.95
CA LYS A 129 -10.10 12.57 9.45
C LYS A 129 -9.15 12.45 8.25
N LEU A 130 -8.48 13.54 7.90
CA LEU A 130 -7.44 13.55 6.89
C LEU A 130 -6.15 13.05 7.52
N VAL A 131 -5.49 12.10 6.87
CA VAL A 131 -4.22 11.53 7.33
C VAL A 131 -3.21 11.55 6.19
N PHE A 132 -2.14 12.28 6.40
CA PHE A 132 -0.97 12.35 5.55
C PHE A 132 0.14 11.59 6.25
N GLN A 133 0.32 10.34 5.84
CA GLN A 133 1.18 9.36 6.48
C GLN A 133 2.63 9.51 6.01
N PRO A 134 3.61 9.51 6.93
CA PRO A 134 5.02 9.47 6.56
C PRO A 134 5.50 8.03 6.34
N ASN A 135 6.61 7.87 5.62
CA ASN A 135 7.38 6.63 5.58
C ASN A 135 6.58 5.35 5.20
N GLU A 136 5.71 5.41 4.20
CA GLU A 136 5.01 4.21 3.69
C GLU A 136 6.01 3.15 3.22
N GLU A 137 7.07 3.58 2.51
CA GLU A 137 8.05 2.70 1.87
C GLU A 137 8.87 1.88 2.89
N ASN A 138 8.76 2.20 4.18
CA ASN A 138 9.37 1.46 5.29
C ASN A 138 8.40 1.29 6.48
N ALA A 139 7.10 1.09 6.22
CA ALA A 139 6.07 0.75 7.22
C ALA A 139 5.82 1.82 8.32
N GLY A 140 5.32 2.99 7.93
CA GLY A 140 4.95 4.11 8.79
C GLY A 140 3.53 4.06 9.39
N ALA A 141 2.64 3.19 8.90
CA ALA A 141 1.26 3.10 9.36
C ALA A 141 1.13 2.62 10.82
N LEU A 142 1.83 1.55 11.20
CA LEU A 142 1.80 1.01 12.57
C LEU A 142 2.23 2.02 13.64
N PRO A 143 3.34 2.78 13.46
CA PRO A 143 3.67 3.89 14.36
C PRO A 143 2.54 4.91 14.55
N MET A 144 1.85 5.32 13.48
CA MET A 144 0.70 6.23 13.59
C MET A 144 -0.47 5.60 14.36
N ILE A 145 -0.75 4.31 14.12
CA ILE A 145 -1.77 3.55 14.88
C ILE A 145 -1.42 3.52 16.36
N ASN A 146 -0.16 3.27 16.71
CA ASN A 146 0.32 3.24 18.09
C ASN A 146 0.25 4.62 18.78
N GLU A 147 0.41 5.71 18.03
CA GLU A 147 0.19 7.08 18.50
C GLU A 147 -1.30 7.48 18.56
N GLY A 148 -2.21 6.59 18.13
CA GLY A 148 -3.65 6.77 18.27
C GLY A 148 -4.33 7.47 17.08
N VAL A 149 -3.79 7.39 15.86
CA VAL A 149 -4.42 8.00 14.67
C VAL A 149 -5.86 7.52 14.43
N LEU A 150 -6.16 6.27 14.79
CA LEU A 150 -7.51 5.69 14.69
C LEU A 150 -8.43 6.08 15.85
N GLU A 151 -7.91 6.81 16.84
CA GLU A 151 -8.61 7.22 18.06
C GLU A 151 -8.82 8.74 18.12
N ASN A 152 -9.67 9.21 19.04
CA ASN A 152 -9.91 10.63 19.36
C ASN A 152 -10.10 11.56 18.14
N PRO A 153 -11.22 11.44 17.39
CA PRO A 153 -12.30 10.46 17.55
C PRO A 153 -11.98 9.12 16.89
N LYS A 154 -12.70 8.08 17.32
CA LYS A 154 -12.58 6.73 16.75
C LYS A 154 -12.93 6.77 15.27
N VAL A 155 -12.10 6.17 14.43
CA VAL A 155 -12.32 6.01 12.99
C VAL A 155 -13.24 4.82 12.73
N ASP A 156 -14.25 5.00 11.87
CA ASP A 156 -15.23 3.96 11.53
C ASP A 156 -14.93 3.27 10.20
N ALA A 157 -14.23 3.94 9.29
CA ALA A 157 -13.78 3.38 8.02
C ALA A 157 -12.59 4.16 7.45
N VAL A 158 -11.82 3.54 6.56
CA VAL A 158 -10.65 4.16 5.92
C VAL A 158 -10.66 4.00 4.40
N VAL A 159 -10.26 5.04 3.68
CA VAL A 159 -10.12 5.06 2.22
C VAL A 159 -8.72 5.51 1.83
N GLY A 160 -8.08 4.76 0.94
CA GLY A 160 -6.84 5.12 0.28
C GLY A 160 -6.98 5.08 -1.24
N VAL A 161 -6.25 5.95 -1.94
CA VAL A 161 -6.19 5.98 -3.41
C VAL A 161 -4.73 6.05 -3.82
N HIS A 162 -4.30 5.07 -4.61
CA HIS A 162 -2.94 5.01 -5.13
C HIS A 162 -2.97 5.14 -6.65
N ILE A 163 -2.13 5.99 -7.24
CA ILE A 163 -1.94 6.04 -8.69
C ILE A 163 -1.29 4.73 -9.15
N TRP A 164 -1.58 4.23 -10.35
CA TRP A 164 -1.10 2.93 -10.77
C TRP A 164 -0.71 2.94 -12.24
N THR A 165 0.60 3.07 -12.53
CA THR A 165 1.11 3.09 -13.91
C THR A 165 0.89 1.78 -14.69
N PRO A 166 0.76 0.59 -14.07
CA PRO A 166 0.36 -0.62 -14.79
C PRO A 166 -1.08 -0.60 -15.32
N LEU A 167 -1.95 0.28 -14.81
CA LEU A 167 -3.32 0.43 -15.30
C LEU A 167 -3.39 1.59 -16.30
N PRO A 168 -4.14 1.45 -17.42
CA PRO A 168 -4.28 2.51 -18.42
C PRO A 168 -4.83 3.81 -17.81
N SER A 169 -4.35 4.94 -18.31
CA SER A 169 -4.75 6.28 -17.86
C SER A 169 -6.27 6.44 -17.85
N GLY A 170 -6.82 6.79 -16.67
CA GLY A 170 -8.24 7.05 -16.45
C GLY A 170 -9.08 5.82 -16.14
N THR A 171 -8.45 4.65 -15.96
CA THR A 171 -9.10 3.46 -15.39
C THR A 171 -9.05 3.50 -13.86
N ILE A 172 -9.99 2.81 -13.21
CA ILE A 172 -10.09 2.71 -11.75
C ILE A 172 -10.11 1.23 -11.40
N GLY A 173 -9.06 0.76 -10.74
CA GLY A 173 -8.94 -0.59 -10.19
C GLY A 173 -9.61 -0.68 -8.83
N LEU A 174 -10.63 -1.53 -8.71
CA LEU A 174 -11.37 -1.73 -7.46
C LEU A 174 -11.85 -3.18 -7.34
N SER A 175 -11.52 -3.83 -6.23
CA SER A 175 -11.93 -5.20 -5.91
C SER A 175 -12.11 -5.39 -4.41
N ALA A 176 -12.98 -6.31 -4.04
CA ALA A 176 -13.11 -6.78 -2.66
C ALA A 176 -12.17 -7.97 -2.39
N GLY A 177 -11.84 -8.20 -1.13
CA GLY A 177 -10.88 -9.21 -0.73
C GLY A 177 -9.44 -8.72 -0.89
N GLY A 178 -8.49 -9.66 -1.00
CA GLY A 178 -7.07 -9.33 -1.11
C GLY A 178 -6.74 -8.60 -2.41
N VAL A 179 -6.20 -7.38 -2.30
CA VAL A 179 -5.81 -6.54 -3.45
C VAL A 179 -4.32 -6.24 -3.52
N MET A 180 -3.62 -6.28 -2.38
CA MET A 180 -2.15 -6.27 -2.31
C MET A 180 -1.68 -7.33 -1.31
N SER A 181 -0.52 -7.90 -1.57
CA SER A 181 -0.01 -9.05 -0.84
C SER A 181 0.64 -8.68 0.48
N GLY A 182 0.47 -9.55 1.48
CA GLY A 182 1.39 -9.58 2.62
C GLY A 182 2.76 -10.10 2.17
N LEU A 183 3.79 -9.79 2.95
CA LEU A 183 5.18 -10.10 2.63
C LEU A 183 5.91 -10.63 3.85
N ASP A 184 6.35 -11.88 3.78
CA ASP A 184 7.29 -12.47 4.72
C ASP A 184 8.67 -12.56 4.07
N ILE A 185 9.68 -12.01 4.74
CA ILE A 185 11.08 -12.15 4.36
C ILE A 185 11.71 -13.25 5.20
N PHE A 186 12.43 -14.17 4.57
CA PHE A 186 13.09 -15.27 5.26
C PHE A 186 14.57 -15.38 4.91
N LYS A 187 15.33 -15.88 5.89
CA LYS A 187 16.74 -16.24 5.76
C LYS A 187 16.94 -17.66 6.27
N ILE A 188 17.60 -18.48 5.46
CA ILE A 188 17.94 -19.87 5.80
C ILE A 188 19.46 -20.01 5.76
N LEU A 189 20.05 -20.48 6.85
CA LEU A 189 21.45 -20.86 6.94
C LEU A 189 21.55 -22.38 7.04
N VAL A 190 22.17 -22.99 6.03
CA VAL A 190 22.43 -24.43 5.98
C VAL A 190 23.88 -24.65 6.36
N ARG A 191 24.14 -25.37 7.45
CA ARG A 191 25.49 -25.68 7.94
C ARG A 191 25.80 -27.15 7.69
N GLY A 192 26.93 -27.40 7.04
CA GLY A 192 27.50 -28.72 6.86
C GLY A 192 28.86 -28.80 7.56
N TYR A 193 29.80 -29.43 6.88
CA TYR A 193 31.19 -29.54 7.32
C TYR A 193 32.08 -29.53 6.08
N GLY A 194 32.91 -28.50 5.96
CA GLY A 194 33.72 -28.28 4.78
C GLY A 194 34.82 -29.32 4.59
N GLY A 195 35.37 -29.38 3.38
CA GLY A 195 36.39 -30.36 3.04
C GLY A 195 36.94 -30.19 1.63
N HIS A 196 37.89 -31.05 1.28
CA HIS A 196 38.45 -31.07 -0.06
C HIS A 196 37.51 -31.83 -1.00
N SER A 197 37.13 -31.24 -2.14
CA SER A 197 36.14 -31.86 -3.05
C SER A 197 36.56 -33.20 -3.65
N GLY A 198 37.86 -33.52 -3.60
CA GLY A 198 38.42 -34.83 -3.97
C GLY A 198 38.21 -35.95 -2.94
N TYR A 199 37.74 -35.64 -1.72
CA TYR A 199 37.41 -36.61 -0.66
C TYR A 199 36.02 -36.31 -0.08
N PRO A 200 34.97 -36.28 -0.91
CA PRO A 200 33.63 -35.82 -0.51
C PRO A 200 33.04 -36.61 0.67
N GLU A 201 33.41 -37.87 0.84
CA GLU A 201 32.96 -38.73 1.94
C GLU A 201 33.43 -38.27 3.33
N THR A 202 34.38 -37.34 3.40
CA THR A 202 34.88 -36.74 4.65
C THR A 202 34.22 -35.40 5.00
N ALA A 203 33.32 -34.91 4.13
CA ALA A 203 32.62 -33.64 4.26
C ALA A 203 31.10 -33.87 4.37
N ILE A 204 30.39 -32.82 4.78
CA ILE A 204 28.93 -32.75 4.72
C ILE A 204 28.62 -31.53 3.85
N ASP A 205 28.14 -31.74 2.63
CA ASP A 205 28.04 -30.70 1.61
C ASP A 205 26.75 -29.86 1.74
N PRO A 206 26.83 -28.60 2.21
CA PRO A 206 25.65 -27.74 2.34
C PRO A 206 25.17 -27.17 1.00
N ILE A 207 25.95 -27.24 -0.09
CA ILE A 207 25.53 -26.78 -1.43
C ILE A 207 24.45 -27.70 -1.97
N ILE A 208 24.64 -29.02 -1.86
CA ILE A 208 23.63 -29.99 -2.29
C ILE A 208 22.38 -29.86 -1.43
N ALA A 209 22.53 -29.79 -0.12
CA ALA A 209 21.41 -29.62 0.81
C ALA A 209 20.60 -28.34 0.51
N ALA A 210 21.27 -27.20 0.32
CA ALA A 210 20.60 -25.94 -0.02
C ALA A 210 19.89 -26.00 -1.38
N SER A 211 20.49 -26.67 -2.37
CA SER A 211 19.87 -26.87 -3.68
C SER A 211 18.58 -27.68 -3.57
N ASP A 212 18.60 -28.77 -2.79
CA ASP A 212 17.42 -29.60 -2.55
C ASP A 212 16.34 -28.87 -1.72
N ILE A 213 16.72 -27.96 -0.82
CA ILE A 213 15.78 -27.07 -0.13
C ILE A 213 15.07 -26.17 -1.12
N VAL A 214 15.80 -25.49 -2.02
CA VAL A 214 15.21 -24.58 -3.02
C VAL A 214 14.20 -25.32 -3.91
N LEU A 215 14.55 -26.53 -4.35
CA LEU A 215 13.67 -27.36 -5.17
C LEU A 215 12.46 -27.89 -4.37
N SER A 216 12.68 -28.35 -3.14
CA SER A 216 11.61 -28.90 -2.30
C SER A 216 10.63 -27.84 -1.81
N ALA A 217 11.08 -26.60 -1.63
CA ALA A 217 10.25 -25.46 -1.25
C ALA A 217 9.06 -25.23 -2.21
N GLN A 218 9.24 -25.54 -3.50
CA GLN A 218 8.17 -25.45 -4.51
C GLN A 218 6.97 -26.36 -4.21
N ARG A 219 7.17 -27.41 -3.39
CA ARG A 219 6.09 -28.30 -2.94
C ARG A 219 5.15 -27.60 -1.96
N VAL A 220 5.62 -26.61 -1.19
CA VAL A 220 4.73 -25.81 -0.32
C VAL A 220 3.64 -25.17 -1.17
N GLN A 221 4.05 -24.41 -2.18
CA GLN A 221 3.13 -23.70 -3.06
C GLN A 221 2.26 -24.64 -3.89
N THR A 222 2.85 -25.71 -4.43
CA THR A 222 2.12 -26.57 -5.37
C THR A 222 1.28 -27.65 -4.71
N ARG A 223 1.63 -28.15 -3.52
CA ARG A 223 0.99 -29.32 -2.88
C ARG A 223 0.29 -29.01 -1.56
N GLU A 224 0.72 -27.99 -0.82
CA GLU A 224 0.18 -27.71 0.50
C GLU A 224 -0.76 -26.50 0.48
N ILE A 225 -0.54 -25.53 -0.40
CA ILE A 225 -1.39 -24.35 -0.55
C ILE A 225 -2.43 -24.58 -1.66
N SER A 226 -3.67 -24.15 -1.42
CA SER A 226 -4.72 -24.20 -2.43
C SER A 226 -4.35 -23.35 -3.64
N CYS A 227 -4.54 -23.85 -4.86
CA CYS A 227 -4.33 -23.07 -6.08
C CYS A 227 -5.30 -21.88 -6.23
N MET A 228 -6.38 -21.86 -5.44
CA MET A 228 -7.32 -20.74 -5.36
C MET A 228 -6.87 -19.64 -4.38
N LYS A 229 -5.76 -19.86 -3.66
CA LYS A 229 -5.16 -18.91 -2.74
C LYS A 229 -3.87 -18.36 -3.38
N PRO A 230 -3.87 -17.14 -3.94
CA PRO A 230 -2.70 -16.60 -4.60
C PRO A 230 -1.52 -16.47 -3.62
N THR A 231 -0.46 -17.20 -3.91
CA THR A 231 0.80 -17.20 -3.14
C THR A 231 1.97 -17.24 -4.10
N THR A 232 3.02 -16.47 -3.82
CA THR A 232 4.30 -16.59 -4.52
C THR A 232 5.41 -16.79 -3.52
N MET A 233 6.32 -17.72 -3.81
CA MET A 233 7.55 -17.91 -3.06
C MET A 233 8.74 -17.74 -4.00
N SER A 234 9.77 -17.01 -3.57
CA SER A 234 10.95 -16.77 -4.40
C SER A 234 12.20 -16.70 -3.54
N PHE A 235 13.28 -17.33 -4.03
CA PHE A 235 14.62 -17.17 -3.49
C PHE A 235 15.32 -16.09 -4.31
N GLY A 236 15.67 -14.97 -3.66
CA GLY A 236 16.36 -13.86 -4.29
C GLY A 236 17.88 -13.97 -4.20
N LYS A 237 18.39 -14.76 -3.25
CA LYS A 237 19.81 -14.84 -2.93
C LYS A 237 20.22 -16.25 -2.51
N ILE A 238 21.36 -16.70 -3.04
CA ILE A 238 22.08 -17.91 -2.61
C ILE A 238 23.58 -17.61 -2.58
N GLU A 239 24.22 -17.84 -1.43
CA GLU A 239 25.65 -17.59 -1.23
C GLU A 239 26.30 -18.75 -0.49
N GLY A 240 27.38 -19.29 -1.06
CA GLY A 240 28.19 -20.32 -0.42
C GLY A 240 29.40 -20.71 -1.26
N GLY A 241 30.44 -21.21 -0.60
CA GLY A 241 31.70 -21.56 -1.27
C GLY A 241 32.67 -20.39 -1.39
N THR A 242 33.92 -20.74 -1.71
CA THR A 242 35.00 -19.76 -1.98
C THR A 242 35.84 -20.15 -3.18
N LYS A 243 36.05 -21.45 -3.40
CA LYS A 243 36.83 -22.03 -4.50
C LYS A 243 36.19 -23.30 -5.02
N ALA A 244 36.45 -23.64 -6.28
CA ALA A 244 35.84 -24.79 -6.96
C ALA A 244 36.21 -26.17 -6.38
N ASN A 245 37.32 -26.28 -5.62
CA ASN A 245 37.79 -27.55 -5.05
C ASN A 245 37.61 -27.65 -3.51
N ILE A 246 36.78 -26.78 -2.93
CA ILE A 246 36.50 -26.73 -1.50
C ILE A 246 34.98 -26.84 -1.30
N ILE A 247 34.55 -27.87 -0.58
CA ILE A 247 33.19 -27.97 -0.04
C ILE A 247 33.11 -26.97 1.13
N PRO A 248 32.16 -26.02 1.15
CA PRO A 248 32.08 -25.01 2.20
C PRO A 248 31.46 -25.56 3.49
N ASP A 249 31.64 -24.83 4.59
CA ASP A 249 31.00 -25.13 5.88
C ASP A 249 29.51 -24.73 5.92
N TYR A 250 29.08 -23.78 5.08
CA TYR A 250 27.70 -23.31 5.06
C TYR A 250 27.27 -22.70 3.72
N VAL A 251 25.96 -22.58 3.54
CA VAL A 251 25.28 -21.83 2.48
C VAL A 251 24.17 -20.98 3.10
N SER A 252 24.05 -19.72 2.68
CA SER A 252 22.97 -18.81 3.05
C SER A 252 21.98 -18.66 1.89
N LEU A 253 20.69 -18.73 2.20
CA LEU A 253 19.58 -18.47 1.29
C LEU A 253 18.75 -17.33 1.84
N GLU A 254 18.33 -16.40 0.99
CA GLU A 254 17.35 -15.36 1.35
C GLU A 254 16.26 -15.28 0.28
N GLY A 255 15.04 -15.00 0.73
CA GLY A 255 13.89 -14.97 -0.14
C GLY A 255 12.66 -14.37 0.52
N SER A 256 11.55 -14.41 -0.23
CA SER A 256 10.28 -13.83 0.17
C SER A 256 9.12 -14.78 -0.12
N ILE A 257 8.10 -14.73 0.73
CA ILE A 257 6.79 -15.32 0.49
C ILE A 257 5.76 -14.21 0.49
N ARG A 258 4.87 -14.22 -0.51
CA ARG A 258 3.76 -13.27 -0.60
C ARG A 258 2.43 -13.99 -0.64
N THR A 259 1.45 -13.48 0.08
CA THR A 259 0.08 -14.03 0.14
C THR A 259 -0.95 -12.92 -0.08
N LEU A 260 -1.91 -13.15 -0.98
CA LEU A 260 -3.02 -12.22 -1.25
C LEU A 260 -4.24 -12.51 -0.36
N TYR A 261 -4.01 -13.02 0.84
CA TYR A 261 -5.04 -13.43 1.80
C TYR A 261 -4.43 -13.43 3.20
N ASP A 262 -5.29 -13.34 4.21
CA ASP A 262 -4.91 -13.53 5.60
C ASP A 262 -4.60 -15.02 5.85
N ASP A 263 -3.34 -15.29 6.18
CA ASP A 263 -2.82 -16.62 6.43
C ASP A 263 -2.84 -17.03 7.91
N GLY A 264 -3.24 -16.12 8.81
CA GLY A 264 -3.41 -16.38 10.24
C GLY A 264 -2.20 -17.12 10.86
N ASP A 265 -2.48 -18.19 11.60
CA ASP A 265 -1.46 -19.02 12.24
C ASP A 265 -0.85 -20.10 11.32
N ASP A 266 -1.48 -20.43 10.20
CA ASP A 266 -1.03 -21.48 9.25
C ASP A 266 -0.23 -20.86 8.10
N LYS A 267 0.85 -20.17 8.48
CA LYS A 267 1.65 -19.37 7.56
C LYS A 267 2.45 -20.24 6.60
N ALA A 268 2.51 -19.84 5.33
CA ALA A 268 3.31 -20.51 4.31
C ALA A 268 4.80 -20.62 4.69
N VAL A 269 5.32 -19.62 5.43
CA VAL A 269 6.70 -19.60 5.94
C VAL A 269 6.99 -20.72 6.96
N LEU A 270 6.00 -21.13 7.77
CA LEU A 270 6.18 -22.23 8.73
C LEU A 270 6.26 -23.58 8.01
N ARG A 271 5.54 -23.73 6.90
CA ARG A 271 5.62 -24.91 6.03
C ARG A 271 6.96 -24.99 5.32
N LEU A 272 7.46 -23.85 4.82
CA LEU A 272 8.82 -23.74 4.28
C LEU A 272 9.87 -24.13 5.33
N LYS A 273 9.76 -23.60 6.55
CA LYS A 273 10.67 -23.93 7.65
C LYS A 273 10.75 -25.43 7.90
N ARG A 274 9.59 -26.10 8.03
CA ARG A 274 9.53 -27.56 8.20
C ARG A 274 10.24 -28.31 7.06
N ILE A 275 10.00 -27.91 5.81
CA ILE A 275 10.64 -28.57 4.66
C ILE A 275 12.16 -28.32 4.67
N ALA A 276 12.58 -27.08 4.88
CA ALA A 276 13.99 -26.71 4.89
C ALA A 276 14.78 -27.50 5.95
N GLU A 277 14.24 -27.58 7.17
CA GLU A 277 14.84 -28.32 8.28
C GLU A 277 14.94 -29.83 7.96
N LYS A 278 13.88 -30.42 7.42
CA LYS A 278 13.86 -31.86 7.14
C LYS A 278 14.67 -32.28 5.92
N VAL A 279 14.76 -31.41 4.92
CA VAL A 279 15.68 -31.63 3.78
C VAL A 279 17.11 -31.53 4.26
N ALA A 280 17.49 -30.47 4.99
CA ALA A 280 18.85 -30.35 5.54
C ALA A 280 19.25 -31.56 6.39
N GLU A 281 18.36 -32.02 7.28
CA GLU A 281 18.58 -33.20 8.12
C GLU A 281 18.87 -34.46 7.28
N ALA A 282 18.17 -34.65 6.15
CA ALA A 282 18.39 -35.78 5.25
C ALA A 282 19.78 -35.75 4.58
N HIS A 283 20.41 -34.58 4.47
CA HIS A 283 21.79 -34.40 4.01
C HIS A 283 22.81 -34.32 5.16
N HIS A 284 22.42 -34.64 6.39
CA HIS A 284 23.23 -34.49 7.60
C HIS A 284 23.67 -33.04 7.90
N CYS A 285 22.98 -32.04 7.31
CA CYS A 285 23.20 -30.62 7.58
C CYS A 285 22.30 -30.13 8.73
N GLU A 286 22.74 -29.08 9.41
CA GLU A 286 21.88 -28.27 10.28
C GLU A 286 21.25 -27.14 9.47
N CYS A 287 19.99 -26.80 9.78
CA CYS A 287 19.28 -25.68 9.15
C CYS A 287 18.75 -24.74 10.21
N GLN A 288 19.12 -23.46 10.09
CA GLN A 288 18.59 -22.38 10.90
C GLN A 288 17.79 -21.46 9.98
N MET A 289 16.51 -21.26 10.29
CA MET A 289 15.65 -20.36 9.54
C MET A 289 15.07 -19.29 10.45
N GLU A 290 15.28 -18.04 10.05
CA GLU A 290 14.69 -16.84 10.64
C GLU A 290 13.82 -16.17 9.59
N TRP A 291 12.78 -15.49 10.04
CA TRP A 291 11.89 -14.74 9.16
C TRP A 291 11.21 -13.63 9.96
N PHE A 292 10.74 -12.61 9.25
CA PHE A 292 9.85 -11.58 9.78
C PHE A 292 8.79 -11.23 8.75
N ARG A 293 7.65 -10.73 9.24
CA ARG A 293 6.59 -10.18 8.39
C ARG A 293 6.87 -8.70 8.19
N GLU A 294 7.02 -8.29 6.95
CA GLU A 294 7.19 -6.89 6.58
C GLU A 294 5.83 -6.19 6.47
N ASN A 295 4.87 -6.84 5.80
CA ASN A 295 3.51 -6.34 5.62
C ASN A 295 2.48 -7.46 5.75
N ILE A 296 1.29 -7.16 6.27
CA ILE A 296 0.12 -8.03 6.16
C ILE A 296 -0.58 -7.84 4.80
N ALA A 297 -1.49 -8.74 4.45
CA ALA A 297 -2.23 -8.61 3.18
C ALA A 297 -3.23 -7.45 3.25
N LEU A 298 -3.26 -6.62 2.21
CA LEU A 298 -4.27 -5.56 2.08
C LEU A 298 -5.56 -6.18 1.58
N ILE A 299 -6.54 -6.27 2.47
CA ILE A 299 -7.87 -6.83 2.20
C ILE A 299 -8.89 -5.71 2.22
N ASN A 300 -9.50 -5.45 1.07
CA ASN A 300 -10.60 -4.50 0.96
C ASN A 300 -11.90 -5.11 1.52
N ASP A 301 -12.57 -4.35 2.40
CA ASP A 301 -13.87 -4.70 2.95
C ASP A 301 -14.96 -4.70 1.86
N GLU A 302 -15.80 -5.74 1.84
CA GLU A 302 -16.82 -5.91 0.80
C GLU A 302 -17.86 -4.78 0.80
N ASN A 303 -18.23 -4.24 1.96
CA ASN A 303 -19.23 -3.19 2.07
C ASN A 303 -18.65 -1.85 1.64
N MET A 304 -17.42 -1.53 2.05
CA MET A 304 -16.70 -0.35 1.57
C MET A 304 -16.46 -0.39 0.07
N VAL A 305 -16.16 -1.56 -0.51
CA VAL A 305 -16.06 -1.70 -1.97
C VAL A 305 -17.41 -1.42 -2.64
N LYS A 306 -18.54 -1.90 -2.10
CA LYS A 306 -19.87 -1.57 -2.65
C LYS A 306 -20.15 -0.06 -2.62
N VAL A 307 -19.76 0.63 -1.56
CA VAL A 307 -19.87 2.10 -1.45
C VAL A 307 -19.04 2.77 -2.53
N MET A 308 -17.75 2.46 -2.57
CA MET A 308 -16.80 3.13 -3.46
C MET A 308 -17.03 2.77 -4.92
N MET A 309 -17.61 1.60 -5.22
CA MET A 309 -17.97 1.22 -6.58
C MET A 309 -18.98 2.19 -7.20
N SER A 310 -19.95 2.69 -6.41
CA SER A 310 -20.89 3.71 -6.89
C SER A 310 -20.18 5.01 -7.24
N ALA A 311 -19.30 5.48 -6.35
CA ALA A 311 -18.52 6.69 -6.58
C ALA A 311 -17.56 6.52 -7.78
N ALA A 312 -16.84 5.40 -7.86
CA ALA A 312 -15.90 5.10 -8.93
C ALA A 312 -16.55 5.11 -10.32
N ARG A 313 -17.74 4.51 -10.46
CA ARG A 313 -18.49 4.54 -11.74
C ARG A 313 -18.87 5.95 -12.15
N GLU A 314 -19.32 6.76 -11.19
CA GLU A 314 -19.67 8.15 -11.44
C GLU A 314 -18.46 8.98 -11.86
N VAL A 315 -17.32 8.83 -11.16
CA VAL A 315 -16.05 9.50 -11.48
C VAL A 315 -15.52 9.08 -12.84
N ALA A 316 -15.50 7.78 -13.11
CA ALA A 316 -15.03 7.22 -14.38
C ALA A 316 -15.86 7.71 -15.58
N GLY A 317 -17.14 8.01 -15.37
CA GLY A 317 -18.10 8.42 -16.41
C GLY A 317 -18.44 7.31 -17.42
N ASN A 318 -17.82 6.14 -17.29
CA ASN A 318 -18.06 4.93 -18.06
C ASN A 318 -17.72 3.72 -17.18
N ASP A 319 -18.69 2.82 -16.99
CA ASP A 319 -18.54 1.60 -16.19
C ASP A 319 -17.40 0.70 -16.67
N GLU A 320 -17.08 0.70 -17.97
CA GLU A 320 -15.98 -0.10 -18.54
C GLU A 320 -14.59 0.32 -18.04
N ARG A 321 -14.48 1.52 -17.46
CA ARG A 321 -13.22 2.02 -16.89
C ARG A 321 -13.02 1.60 -15.44
N VAL A 322 -14.03 1.00 -14.80
CA VAL A 322 -13.89 0.45 -13.45
C VAL A 322 -13.65 -1.05 -13.58
N VAL A 323 -12.44 -1.49 -13.25
CA VAL A 323 -11.98 -2.86 -13.49
C VAL A 323 -11.61 -3.56 -12.18
N PRO A 324 -11.85 -4.88 -12.05
CA PRO A 324 -11.26 -5.65 -10.97
C PRO A 324 -9.74 -5.58 -11.04
N HIS A 325 -9.07 -5.34 -9.92
CA HIS A 325 -7.61 -5.24 -9.87
C HIS A 325 -7.06 -5.72 -8.53
N SER A 326 -5.98 -6.49 -8.62
CA SER A 326 -5.15 -6.91 -7.50
C SER A 326 -3.74 -7.18 -8.00
N ASN A 327 -2.75 -7.13 -7.09
CA ASN A 327 -1.35 -7.36 -7.43
C ASN A 327 -0.56 -7.93 -6.24
N MET A 328 0.68 -8.33 -6.51
CA MET A 328 1.58 -8.94 -5.53
C MET A 328 2.61 -7.95 -4.96
N ALA A 329 2.44 -6.64 -5.12
CA ALA A 329 3.17 -5.68 -4.29
C ALA A 329 2.58 -5.69 -2.87
N SER A 330 3.17 -4.91 -1.97
CA SER A 330 2.71 -4.74 -0.58
C SER A 330 2.50 -3.26 -0.32
N GLU A 331 1.72 -2.95 0.71
CA GLU A 331 1.35 -1.59 1.09
C GLU A 331 0.97 -1.62 2.59
N ASP A 332 1.49 -0.68 3.36
CA ASP A 332 1.29 -0.64 4.81
C ASP A 332 -0.08 -0.07 5.23
N PHE A 333 -0.86 0.50 4.29
CA PHE A 333 -2.29 0.79 4.48
C PHE A 333 -3.08 -0.45 4.96
N SER A 334 -2.58 -1.64 4.65
CA SER A 334 -3.11 -2.91 5.16
C SER A 334 -3.25 -2.93 6.69
N GLU A 335 -2.38 -2.23 7.42
CA GLU A 335 -2.41 -2.13 8.89
C GLU A 335 -3.64 -1.34 9.39
N PHE A 336 -4.06 -0.28 8.66
CA PHE A 336 -5.32 0.39 8.97
C PHE A 336 -6.52 -0.49 8.62
N ALA A 337 -6.50 -1.08 7.43
CA ALA A 337 -7.60 -1.91 6.92
C ALA A 337 -7.82 -3.20 7.73
N ALA A 338 -6.82 -3.64 8.49
CA ALA A 338 -6.95 -4.75 9.43
C ALA A 338 -7.73 -4.40 10.71
N LEU A 339 -7.81 -3.12 11.07
CA LEU A 339 -8.44 -2.65 12.31
C LEU A 339 -9.82 -2.00 12.08
N VAL A 340 -10.03 -1.38 10.92
CA VAL A 340 -11.29 -0.75 10.54
C VAL A 340 -11.66 -1.11 9.10
N PRO A 341 -12.95 -1.16 8.72
CA PRO A 341 -13.37 -1.39 7.34
C PRO A 341 -12.64 -0.46 6.36
N GLY A 342 -11.80 -1.04 5.50
CA GLY A 342 -10.91 -0.31 4.61
C GLY A 342 -11.17 -0.57 3.14
N VAL A 343 -10.89 0.41 2.30
CA VAL A 343 -10.87 0.25 0.84
C VAL A 343 -9.72 1.03 0.22
N PHE A 344 -8.94 0.33 -0.57
CA PHE A 344 -7.81 0.83 -1.33
C PHE A 344 -8.12 0.76 -2.82
N ILE A 345 -7.98 1.88 -3.50
CA ILE A 345 -8.39 2.07 -4.90
C ILE A 345 -7.17 2.41 -5.74
N PHE A 346 -7.09 1.82 -6.93
CA PHE A 346 -6.02 2.11 -7.88
C PHE A 346 -6.52 3.06 -8.97
N LEU A 347 -5.88 4.21 -9.15
CA LEU A 347 -6.16 5.13 -10.25
C LEU A 347 -5.12 4.93 -11.36
N GLY A 348 -5.54 4.39 -12.50
CA GLY A 348 -4.65 4.13 -13.63
C GLY A 348 -4.07 5.42 -14.21
N THR A 349 -2.74 5.47 -14.34
CA THR A 349 -1.97 6.61 -14.88
C THR A 349 -1.05 6.21 -16.04
N GLY A 350 -1.08 4.94 -16.45
CA GLY A 350 -0.26 4.39 -17.52
C GLY A 350 -0.64 4.91 -18.90
N ASN A 351 0.27 5.62 -19.56
CA ASN A 351 0.06 6.14 -20.90
C ASN A 351 1.37 6.09 -21.71
N GLU A 352 1.46 5.15 -22.67
CA GLU A 352 2.64 5.00 -23.52
C GLU A 352 2.94 6.28 -24.31
N ALA A 353 1.91 6.96 -24.83
CA ALA A 353 2.07 8.18 -25.64
C ALA A 353 2.61 9.36 -24.84
N LYS A 354 2.45 9.35 -23.51
CA LYS A 354 3.01 10.35 -22.59
C LYS A 354 4.24 9.86 -21.83
N GLU A 355 4.72 8.66 -22.13
CA GLU A 355 5.84 8.00 -21.43
C GLU A 355 5.61 7.82 -19.91
N THR A 356 4.35 7.61 -19.48
CA THR A 356 3.99 7.42 -18.06
C THR A 356 3.65 5.96 -17.72
N HIS A 357 4.13 5.02 -18.54
CA HIS A 357 3.91 3.57 -18.38
C HIS A 357 5.05 2.89 -17.60
N TYR A 358 6.12 3.62 -17.26
CA TYR A 358 7.22 3.06 -16.49
C TYR A 358 6.73 2.59 -15.12
N PRO A 359 7.19 1.42 -14.64
CA PRO A 359 6.73 0.87 -13.39
C PRO A 359 7.15 1.76 -12.21
N HIS A 360 6.41 1.64 -11.11
CA HIS A 360 6.82 2.18 -9.81
C HIS A 360 8.27 1.78 -9.48
N HIS A 361 8.97 2.68 -8.78
CA HIS A 361 10.35 2.59 -8.32
C HIS A 361 11.40 2.63 -9.46
N ASN A 362 10.97 2.86 -10.69
CA ASN A 362 11.86 3.06 -11.82
C ASN A 362 12.42 4.50 -11.85
N PRO A 363 13.70 4.73 -12.20
CA PRO A 363 14.28 6.07 -12.40
C PRO A 363 13.55 6.96 -13.42
N ARG A 364 12.75 6.35 -14.31
CA ARG A 364 11.93 7.03 -15.33
C ARG A 364 10.43 7.01 -14.99
N PHE A 365 10.05 6.63 -13.77
CA PHE A 365 8.67 6.68 -13.33
C PHE A 365 8.11 8.10 -13.51
N ASN A 366 6.88 8.19 -14.03
CA ASN A 366 6.12 9.42 -14.14
C ASN A 366 4.63 9.07 -14.30
N ILE A 367 3.75 10.05 -14.13
CA ILE A 367 2.30 9.85 -14.14
C ILE A 367 1.62 10.72 -15.19
N ASP A 368 0.46 10.26 -15.68
CA ASP A 368 -0.43 11.09 -16.48
C ASP A 368 -1.21 12.07 -15.57
N GLU A 369 -0.72 13.30 -15.46
CA GLU A 369 -1.34 14.34 -14.61
C GLU A 369 -2.77 14.71 -15.03
N ASP A 370 -3.21 14.35 -16.25
CA ASP A 370 -4.57 14.68 -16.72
C ASP A 370 -5.67 13.94 -15.96
N VAL A 371 -5.34 12.81 -15.31
CA VAL A 371 -6.30 12.00 -14.56
C VAL A 371 -6.26 12.22 -13.06
N MET A 372 -5.33 13.03 -12.55
CA MET A 372 -5.30 13.41 -11.13
C MET A 372 -6.63 14.00 -10.61
N PRO A 373 -7.39 14.81 -11.38
CA PRO A 373 -8.74 15.23 -10.98
C PRO A 373 -9.65 14.07 -10.58
N LEU A 374 -9.53 12.90 -11.21
CA LEU A 374 -10.32 11.72 -10.86
C LEU A 374 -10.00 11.20 -9.46
N GLY A 375 -8.76 11.31 -8.99
CA GLY A 375 -8.38 10.93 -7.63
C GLY A 375 -8.96 11.87 -6.58
N VAL A 376 -9.01 13.17 -6.88
CA VAL A 376 -9.73 14.15 -6.04
C VAL A 376 -11.22 13.80 -6.00
N GLU A 377 -11.85 13.56 -7.15
CA GLU A 377 -13.26 13.18 -7.20
C GLU A 377 -13.54 11.86 -6.45
N LEU A 378 -12.63 10.88 -6.51
CA LEU A 378 -12.74 9.61 -5.78
C LEU A 378 -12.81 9.81 -4.27
N PHE A 379 -11.95 10.66 -3.71
CA PHE A 379 -12.00 11.01 -2.29
C PHE A 379 -13.31 11.73 -1.93
N VAL A 380 -13.66 12.77 -2.68
CA VAL A 380 -14.84 13.61 -2.37
C VAL A 380 -16.14 12.82 -2.51
N LYS A 381 -16.36 12.19 -3.67
CA LYS A 381 -17.60 11.43 -3.93
C LYS A 381 -17.66 10.14 -3.15
N GLY A 382 -16.50 9.53 -2.87
CA GLY A 382 -16.39 8.39 -1.97
C GLY A 382 -16.88 8.73 -0.57
N ALA A 383 -16.41 9.85 0.00
CA ALA A 383 -16.85 10.32 1.31
C ALA A 383 -18.36 10.60 1.34
N LEU A 384 -18.90 11.29 0.34
CA LEU A 384 -20.34 11.55 0.23
C LEU A 384 -21.15 10.25 0.12
N SER A 385 -20.68 9.28 -0.66
CA SER A 385 -21.32 7.98 -0.83
C SER A 385 -21.32 7.19 0.49
N TYR A 386 -20.21 7.25 1.24
CA TYR A 386 -20.10 6.64 2.56
C TYR A 386 -21.12 7.22 3.54
N PHE A 387 -21.15 8.54 3.74
CA PHE A 387 -22.09 9.17 4.68
C PHE A 387 -23.55 8.93 4.30
N LYS A 388 -23.87 8.94 3.00
CA LYS A 388 -25.22 8.62 2.52
C LYS A 388 -25.60 7.17 2.82
N GLN A 389 -24.67 6.23 2.70
CA GLN A 389 -24.93 4.84 3.06
C GLN A 389 -25.12 4.68 4.57
N GLN A 390 -24.28 5.30 5.38
CA GLN A 390 -24.39 5.25 6.85
C GLN A 390 -25.74 5.80 7.32
N GLU A 391 -26.20 6.92 6.76
CA GLU A 391 -27.54 7.45 7.05
C GLU A 391 -28.66 6.46 6.69
N ALA A 392 -28.52 5.74 5.57
CA ALA A 392 -29.50 4.74 5.15
C ALA A 392 -29.52 3.52 6.07
N ILE A 393 -28.36 3.14 6.65
CA ILE A 393 -28.24 2.06 7.64
C ILE A 393 -28.92 2.49 8.95
N SER A 394 -28.56 3.65 9.50
CA SER A 394 -29.13 4.15 10.76
C SER A 394 -30.67 4.27 10.70
N LYS A 395 -31.23 4.75 9.58
CA LYS A 395 -32.69 4.84 9.39
C LYS A 395 -33.38 3.48 9.35
N ARG A 396 -32.71 2.44 8.85
CA ARG A 396 -33.27 1.07 8.85
C ARG A 396 -33.27 0.49 10.25
N GLU A 397 -32.18 0.66 10.99
CA GLU A 397 -32.06 0.21 12.38
C GLU A 397 -33.09 0.90 13.28
N GLU A 398 -33.33 2.21 13.11
CA GLU A 398 -34.39 2.94 13.81
C GLU A 398 -35.81 2.40 13.49
N ALA A 399 -36.07 2.05 12.23
CA ALA A 399 -37.36 1.53 11.80
C ALA A 399 -37.61 0.09 12.30
N GLU A 400 -36.57 -0.74 12.33
CA GLU A 400 -36.63 -2.12 12.84
C GLU A 400 -36.79 -2.14 14.37
N GLY A 401 -36.03 -1.31 15.09
CA GLY A 401 -36.14 -1.18 16.55
C GLY A 401 -37.46 -0.55 17.05
N ALA A 402 -38.12 0.26 16.22
CA ALA A 402 -39.47 0.75 16.51
C ALA A 402 -40.54 -0.34 16.34
N SER A 403 -40.32 -1.32 15.47
CA SER A 403 -41.26 -2.41 15.20
C SER A 403 -41.22 -3.58 16.20
N GLU A 404 -40.14 -3.71 16.98
CA GLU A 404 -40.03 -4.73 18.05
C GLU A 404 -40.61 -4.26 19.40
N ASN A 405 -40.97 -2.98 19.52
CA ASN A 405 -41.53 -2.38 20.74
C ASN A 405 -43.04 -2.10 20.67
N ASP A 406 -43.70 -2.45 19.56
CA ASP A 406 -45.16 -2.47 19.36
C ASP A 406 -45.66 -3.92 19.26
#